data_AF-A0A3A1NBS8-F1
#
_entry.id   AF-A0A3A1NBS8-F1
#
_cell.length_a   1.000
_cell.length_b   1.000
_cell.length_c   1.000
_cell.angle_alpha   90.00
_cell.angle_beta   90.00
_cell.angle_gamma   90.00
#
_symmetry.space_group_name_H-M   'P 1'
#
loop_
_entity.id
_entity.type
_entity.pdbx_description
1 polymer ?
#
loop_
_entity_poly.entity_id
_entity_poly.type
_entity_poly.pdbx_seq_one_letter_code
_entity_poly.pdbx_strand_id
1 'polypeptide(L)'
;MILEYKTLELYDKMLFETVILKPPYNKSNPMRNEACFLYVIEGEYDSISETEKLTVQTDESVLMKCGNYLSSMPKAKNSDNYKAVAVHFHPDVLIKIYENKLPSFLKQKNTSAIGMC
;
A
#
# COMPACT_ATOMS: atom_id res chain seq x y z
N MET A 1 4.12 17.79 -5.29
CA MET A 1 3.13 18.59 -4.53
C MET A 1 1.87 17.76 -4.33
N ILE A 2 1.30 17.68 -3.13
CA ILE A 2 0.05 16.95 -2.89
C ILE A 2 -1.12 17.81 -3.39
N LEU A 3 -1.99 17.24 -4.22
CA LEU A 3 -3.19 17.89 -4.77
C LEU A 3 -4.44 17.50 -3.97
N GLU A 4 -4.58 16.23 -3.64
CA GLU A 4 -5.68 15.69 -2.84
C GLU A 4 -5.15 14.61 -1.90
N TYR A 5 -5.66 14.61 -0.67
CA TYR A 5 -5.35 13.59 0.33
C TYR A 5 -6.60 13.31 1.16
N LYS A 6 -7.05 12.06 1.18
CA LYS A 6 -8.20 11.62 1.98
C LYS A 6 -7.79 10.40 2.80
N THR A 7 -8.32 10.31 4.01
CA THR A 7 -8.07 9.21 4.92
C THR A 7 -9.39 8.66 5.47
N LEU A 8 -9.37 7.39 5.85
CA LEU A 8 -10.40 6.76 6.65
C LEU A 8 -9.74 6.07 7.84
N GLU A 9 -10.23 6.38 9.04
CA GLU A 9 -9.68 5.90 10.29
C GLU A 9 -10.61 4.89 10.96
N LEU A 10 -10.02 3.93 11.66
CA LEU A 10 -10.72 3.00 12.55
C LEU A 10 -9.89 2.81 13.82
N TYR A 11 -10.51 2.96 14.98
CA TYR A 11 -9.82 2.90 16.29
C TYR A 11 -8.61 3.85 16.37
N ASP A 12 -8.75 5.06 15.85
CA ASP A 12 -7.70 6.09 15.81
C ASP A 12 -6.44 5.67 15.01
N LYS A 13 -6.61 4.73 14.07
CA LYS A 13 -5.59 4.28 13.13
C LYS A 13 -6.05 4.53 11.70
N MET A 14 -5.20 5.16 10.90
CA MET A 14 -5.43 5.31 9.46
C MET A 14 -5.46 3.93 8.80
N LEU A 15 -6.61 3.53 8.26
CA LEU A 15 -6.80 2.28 7.54
C LEU A 15 -6.69 2.45 6.04
N PHE A 16 -7.30 3.49 5.50
CA PHE A 16 -7.26 3.80 4.08
C PHE A 16 -6.71 5.20 3.89
N GLU A 17 -5.86 5.37 2.89
CA GLU A 17 -5.52 6.68 2.35
C GLU A 17 -5.62 6.67 0.83
N THR A 18 -6.07 7.78 0.27
CA THR A 18 -6.00 8.03 -1.16
C THR A 18 -5.23 9.33 -1.38
N VAL A 19 -4.32 9.33 -2.34
CA VAL A 19 -3.52 10.50 -2.66
C VAL A 19 -3.59 10.80 -4.15
N ILE A 20 -3.66 12.09 -4.48
CA ILE A 20 -3.35 12.64 -5.80
C ILE A 20 -2.22 13.63 -5.57
N LEU A 21 -1.11 13.48 -6.28
CA LEU A 21 0.03 14.38 -6.19
C LEU A 21 0.67 14.61 -7.56
N LYS A 22 1.47 15.66 -7.66
CA LYS A 22 2.27 15.99 -8.84
C LYS A 22 3.72 15.51 -8.66
N PRO A 23 4.20 14.55 -9.46
CA PRO A 23 5.60 14.11 -9.48
C PRO A 23 6.59 15.18 -9.99
N PRO A 24 7.90 15.06 -9.67
CA PRO A 24 8.48 14.06 -8.79
C PRO A 24 8.16 14.35 -7.32
N TYR A 25 7.96 13.29 -6.54
CA TYR A 25 7.69 13.41 -5.12
C TYR A 25 8.33 12.26 -4.35
N ASN A 26 9.04 12.59 -3.26
CA ASN A 26 9.58 11.61 -2.34
C ASN A 26 8.79 11.68 -1.04
N LYS A 27 8.22 10.56 -0.62
CA LYS A 27 7.49 10.46 0.66
C LYS A 27 8.45 9.92 1.72
N SER A 28 8.50 10.60 2.87
CA SER A 28 9.11 10.01 4.06
C SER A 28 8.14 8.97 4.61
N ASN A 29 8.62 7.73 4.75
CA ASN A 29 7.82 6.65 5.30
C ASN A 29 8.14 6.50 6.80
N PRO A 30 7.22 6.87 7.71
CA PRO A 30 7.45 6.63 9.13
C PRO A 30 7.57 5.11 9.37
N MET A 31 8.55 4.72 10.19
CA MET A 31 8.82 3.31 10.52
C MET A 31 7.80 2.76 11.53
N ARG A 32 6.58 2.52 11.05
CA ARG A 32 5.49 1.92 11.83
C ARG A 32 5.47 0.41 11.63
N ASN A 33 5.17 -0.34 12.70
CA ASN A 33 5.03 -1.79 12.62
C ASN A 33 3.64 -2.18 12.05
N GLU A 34 3.48 -1.98 10.74
CA GLU A 34 2.26 -2.26 9.99
C GLU A 34 2.64 -2.75 8.58
N ALA A 35 1.70 -3.43 7.90
CA ALA A 35 1.84 -3.71 6.47
C ALA A 35 1.02 -2.69 5.67
N CYS A 36 1.51 -2.31 4.50
CA CYS A 36 0.83 -1.41 3.57
C CYS A 36 0.62 -2.11 2.25
N PHE A 37 -0.62 -2.15 1.80
CA PHE A 37 -0.99 -2.52 0.44
C PHE A 37 -1.21 -1.25 -0.35
N LEU A 38 -0.41 -1.04 -1.39
CA LEU A 38 -0.50 0.11 -2.28
C LEU A 38 -0.99 -0.34 -3.65
N TYR A 39 -2.01 0.33 -4.17
CA TYR A 39 -2.51 0.15 -5.54
C TYR A 39 -2.38 1.47 -6.30
N VAL A 40 -1.69 1.43 -7.44
CA VAL A 40 -1.44 2.61 -8.28
C VAL A 40 -2.55 2.73 -9.32
N ILE A 41 -3.36 3.78 -9.18
CA ILE A 41 -4.44 4.10 -10.13
C ILE A 41 -3.89 4.88 -11.34
N GLU A 42 -2.87 5.71 -11.14
CA GLU A 42 -2.28 6.52 -12.19
C GLU A 42 -0.82 6.85 -11.85
N GLY A 43 0.06 6.77 -12.85
CA GLY A 43 1.48 7.09 -12.72
C GLY A 43 2.34 5.90 -12.33
N GLU A 44 3.49 6.19 -11.73
CA GLU A 44 4.52 5.21 -11.38
C GLU A 44 4.95 5.40 -9.92
N TYR A 45 5.26 4.28 -9.25
CA TYR A 45 5.74 4.26 -7.89
C TYR A 45 6.98 3.38 -7.76
N ASP A 46 8.05 3.92 -7.20
CA ASP A 46 9.28 3.21 -6.87
C ASP A 46 9.33 2.92 -5.36
N SER A 47 9.38 1.63 -5.02
CA SER A 47 9.74 1.12 -3.70
C SER A 47 11.21 0.74 -3.69
N ILE A 48 12.02 1.42 -2.89
CA ILE A 48 13.46 1.20 -2.84
C ILE A 48 13.84 0.68 -1.44
N SER A 49 14.24 -0.58 -1.36
CA SER A 49 14.78 -1.19 -0.13
C SER A 49 16.32 -1.28 -0.23
N GLU A 50 16.95 -1.87 0.80
CA GLU A 50 18.40 -2.14 0.78
C GLU A 50 18.79 -3.14 -0.32
N THR A 51 17.92 -4.10 -0.62
CA THR A 51 18.24 -5.23 -1.51
C THR A 51 17.64 -5.11 -2.90
N GLU A 52 16.57 -4.34 -3.06
CA GLU A 52 15.84 -4.28 -4.32
C GLU A 52 15.21 -2.90 -4.58
N LYS A 53 15.01 -2.61 -5.87
CA LYS A 53 14.13 -1.56 -6.33
C LYS A 53 12.98 -2.22 -7.10
N LEU A 54 11.76 -1.99 -6.63
CA LEU A 54 10.55 -2.41 -7.29
C LEU A 54 9.82 -1.19 -7.86
N THR A 55 9.56 -1.20 -9.15
CA THR A 55 8.71 -0.20 -9.81
C THR A 55 7.32 -0.79 -10.01
N VAL A 56 6.31 -0.09 -9.52
CA VAL A 56 4.89 -0.45 -9.59
C VAL A 56 4.21 0.52 -10.53
N GLN A 57 3.61 -0.03 -11.59
CA GLN A 57 2.97 0.70 -12.67
C GLN A 57 1.48 0.91 -12.39
N THR A 58 0.83 1.68 -13.25
CA THR A 58 -0.63 1.81 -13.25
C THR A 58 -1.31 0.44 -13.34
N ASP A 59 -2.36 0.25 -12.57
CA ASP A 59 -3.11 -1.00 -12.39
C ASP A 59 -2.34 -2.13 -11.68
N GLU A 60 -1.17 -1.84 -11.12
CA GLU A 60 -0.42 -2.78 -10.29
C GLU A 60 -0.57 -2.46 -8.80
N SER A 61 -0.32 -3.49 -7.99
CA SER A 61 -0.34 -3.39 -6.53
C SER A 61 0.88 -4.04 -5.91
N VAL A 62 1.22 -3.59 -4.72
CA VAL A 62 2.31 -4.13 -3.93
C VAL A 62 1.93 -4.17 -2.45
N LEU A 63 2.25 -5.29 -1.80
CA LEU A 63 2.14 -5.44 -0.35
C LEU A 63 3.54 -5.39 0.25
N MET A 64 3.76 -4.48 1.19
CA MET A 64 5.07 -4.22 1.78
C MET A 64 4.97 -3.98 3.28
N LYS A 65 6.04 -4.28 4.02
CA LYS A 65 6.16 -3.90 5.43
C LYS A 65 6.58 -2.44 5.52
N CYS A 66 5.79 -1.60 6.19
CA CYS A 66 6.10 -0.19 6.38
C CYS A 66 7.46 0.01 7.07
N GLY A 67 8.15 1.08 6.68
CA GLY A 67 9.42 1.48 7.28
C GLY A 67 10.69 0.82 6.72
N ASN A 68 10.55 -0.18 5.83
CA ASN A 68 11.69 -0.89 5.25
C ASN A 68 12.04 -0.45 3.80
N TYR A 69 11.43 0.62 3.31
CA TYR A 69 11.62 1.11 1.96
C TYR A 69 11.47 2.63 1.88
N LEU A 70 12.15 3.24 0.92
CA LEU A 70 11.92 4.60 0.47
C LEU A 70 10.88 4.61 -0.65
N SER A 71 10.01 5.62 -0.64
CA SER A 71 9.00 5.82 -1.66
C SER A 71 9.36 6.99 -2.56
N SER A 72 9.44 6.74 -3.86
CA SER A 72 9.60 7.77 -4.88
C SER A 72 8.46 7.64 -5.90
N MET A 73 7.82 8.76 -6.22
CA MET A 73 6.90 8.88 -7.34
C MET A 73 7.62 9.67 -8.44
N PRO A 74 8.25 9.00 -9.43
CA PRO A 74 8.90 9.68 -10.54
C PRO A 74 7.88 10.30 -11.50
N LYS A 75 8.34 11.18 -12.41
CA LYS A 75 7.49 11.62 -13.52
C LYS A 75 7.26 10.44 -14.46
N ALA A 76 6.01 10.02 -14.60
CA ALA A 76 5.60 9.02 -15.58
C ALA A 76 5.60 9.63 -16.99
N LYS A 77 5.80 8.80 -18.02
CA LYS A 77 5.77 9.28 -19.42
C LYS A 77 4.37 9.71 -19.86
N ASN A 78 3.34 9.06 -19.32
CA ASN A 78 1.96 9.16 -19.79
C ASN A 78 1.03 9.87 -18.80
N SER A 79 1.54 10.38 -17.68
CA SER A 79 0.74 11.11 -16.71
C SER A 79 1.55 12.19 -15.99
N ASP A 80 0.91 13.35 -15.82
CA ASP A 80 1.40 14.47 -15.02
C ASP A 80 1.13 14.32 -13.52
N ASN A 81 0.31 13.33 -13.13
CA ASN A 81 -0.12 13.09 -11.78
C ASN A 81 0.23 11.68 -11.32
N TYR A 82 0.29 11.49 -10.02
CA TYR A 82 0.30 10.19 -9.38
C TYR A 82 -0.96 10.07 -8.55
N LYS A 83 -1.69 8.96 -8.73
CA LYS A 83 -2.88 8.63 -7.96
C LYS A 83 -2.76 7.21 -7.42
N ALA A 84 -3.01 7.04 -6.13
CA ALA A 84 -2.97 5.73 -5.50
C ALA A 84 -3.93 5.61 -4.31
N VAL A 85 -4.24 4.36 -3.98
CA VAL A 85 -4.93 3.97 -2.75
C VAL A 85 -3.98 3.11 -1.95
N ALA A 86 -3.84 3.41 -0.66
CA ALA A 86 -3.12 2.56 0.27
C ALA A 86 -4.05 2.05 1.38
N VAL A 87 -3.85 0.79 1.75
CA VAL A 87 -4.54 0.11 2.86
C VAL A 87 -3.48 -0.28 3.89
N HIS A 88 -3.68 0.15 5.13
CA HIS A 88 -2.76 -0.05 6.23
C HIS A 88 -3.30 -1.12 7.18
N PHE A 89 -2.53 -2.19 7.34
CA PHE A 89 -2.85 -3.33 8.19
C PHE A 89 -2.13 -3.19 9.53
N HIS A 90 -2.80 -2.55 10.48
CA HIS A 90 -2.32 -2.45 11.86
C HIS A 90 -2.62 -3.74 12.62
N PRO A 91 -1.62 -4.38 13.28
CA PRO A 91 -1.85 -5.63 14.00
C PRO A 91 -2.95 -5.55 15.07
N ASP A 92 -2.98 -4.47 15.83
CA ASP A 92 -3.99 -4.23 16.88
C ASP A 92 -5.40 -4.04 16.31
N VAL A 93 -5.54 -3.36 15.17
CA VAL A 93 -6.83 -3.22 14.47
C VAL A 93 -7.30 -4.56 13.94
N LEU A 94 -6.42 -5.34 13.29
CA LEU A 94 -6.75 -6.67 12.78
C LEU A 94 -7.25 -7.60 13.90
N ILE A 95 -6.55 -7.61 15.04
CA ILE A 95 -6.94 -8.40 16.20
C ILE A 95 -8.34 -7.99 16.72
N LYS A 96 -8.62 -6.68 16.77
CA LYS A 96 -9.91 -6.14 17.21
C LYS A 96 -11.06 -6.48 16.25
N ILE A 97 -10.92 -6.24 14.94
CA ILE A 97 -12.00 -6.48 13.97
C ILE A 97 -12.38 -7.96 13.86
N TYR A 98 -11.44 -8.85 14.15
CA TYR A 98 -11.65 -10.28 14.12
C TYR A 98 -12.03 -10.86 15.49
N GLU A 99 -12.23 -10.02 16.52
CA GLU A 99 -12.55 -10.47 17.88
C GLU A 99 -11.61 -11.56 18.42
N ASN A 100 -10.32 -11.50 18.08
CA ASN A 100 -9.35 -12.57 18.36
C ASN A 100 -9.70 -13.95 17.74
N LYS A 101 -10.53 -13.99 16.70
CA LYS A 101 -10.96 -15.21 16.00
C LYS A 101 -10.58 -15.13 14.53
N LEU A 102 -9.88 -16.13 14.01
CA LEU A 102 -9.65 -16.21 12.58
C LEU A 102 -10.99 -16.42 11.84
N PRO A 103 -11.33 -15.61 10.82
CA PRO A 103 -12.50 -15.81 9.97
C PRO A 103 -12.58 -17.22 9.41
N SER A 104 -13.81 -17.73 9.26
CA SER A 104 -14.05 -19.09 8.74
C SER A 104 -13.45 -19.30 7.33
N PHE A 105 -13.47 -18.27 6.47
CA PHE A 105 -12.89 -18.35 5.14
C PHE A 105 -11.35 -18.49 5.15
N LEU A 106 -10.65 -18.01 6.18
CA LEU A 106 -9.20 -18.19 6.36
C LEU A 106 -8.85 -19.54 7.00
N LYS A 107 -9.82 -20.23 7.62
CA LYS A 107 -9.64 -21.58 8.18
C LYS A 107 -9.76 -22.67 7.11
N GLN A 108 -10.39 -22.35 5.99
CA GLN A 108 -10.50 -23.28 4.86
C GLN A 108 -9.13 -23.35 4.19
N LYS A 109 -8.50 -24.53 4.20
CA LYS A 109 -7.41 -24.79 3.28
C LYS A 109 -8.01 -24.76 1.88
N ASN A 110 -7.73 -23.71 1.12
CA ASN A 110 -7.99 -23.73 -0.30
C ASN A 110 -7.11 -24.83 -0.91
N THR A 111 -7.67 -26.01 -1.11
CA THR A 111 -7.14 -26.99 -2.05
C THR A 111 -7.44 -26.49 -3.46
N SER A 112 -6.89 -25.32 -3.81
CA SER A 112 -6.92 -24.81 -5.17
C SER A 112 -5.47 -24.80 -5.64
N ALA A 113 -5.10 -25.87 -6.35
CA ALA A 113 -4.08 -25.74 -7.36
C ALA A 113 -4.51 -24.59 -8.27
N ILE A 114 -3.73 -23.51 -8.34
CA ILE A 114 -3.52 -22.59 -9.48
C ILE A 114 -2.62 -21.46 -8.98
N GLY A 115 -1.51 -21.25 -9.69
CA GLY A 115 -0.57 -20.15 -9.46
C GLY A 115 0.81 -20.35 -10.08
N MET A 116 0.94 -21.16 -11.13
CA MET A 116 2.05 -21.03 -12.09
C MET A 116 1.60 -20.02 -13.14
N CYS A 117 2.23 -18.86 -13.13
CA CYS A 117 2.44 -18.05 -14.32
C CYS A 117 3.95 -17.90 -14.48
#